data_AF-A0A931W5J9-F1
#
_entry.id   AF-A0A931W5J9-F1
#
_cell.length_a   1.000
_cell.length_b   1.000
_cell.length_c   1.000
_cell.angle_alpha   90.00
_cell.angle_beta   90.00
_cell.angle_gamma   90.00
#
_symmetry.space_group_name_H-M   'P 1'
#
loop_
_entity.id
_entity.type
_entity.pdbx_description
1 polymer ?
#
loop_
_entity_poly.entity_id
_entity_poly.type
_entity_poly.pdbx_seq_one_letter_code
_entity_poly.pdbx_strand_id
1 'polypeptide(L)'
;MIARDKPALNACRDLEEDLVLYYYGEVSESARGNCDAHLKNCEACRASLAEMRSLLPMTAAHDEPAQAFWEDYSREMRRKLDAVAERETWWRRIVGLVAPLPVPALATGAVLLLALTLTLTLTLGKGLWRSSTSAPDDEAFMEVLPMAEQLDFFSNMELLDNLDLLETLTGQGNGTA
;
A
#
# COMPACT_ATOMS: atom_id res chain seq x y z
N MET A 1 -25.99 21.42 -36.24
CA MET A 1 -24.72 20.88 -36.77
C MET A 1 -23.59 21.72 -36.19
N ILE A 2 -22.88 21.20 -35.19
CA ILE A 2 -21.58 21.73 -34.77
C ILE A 2 -20.67 20.50 -34.74
N ALA A 3 -19.80 20.39 -35.74
CA ALA A 3 -18.71 19.43 -35.74
C ALA A 3 -17.77 19.82 -34.59
N ARG A 4 -17.77 19.03 -33.52
CA ARG A 4 -16.67 19.05 -32.55
C ARG A 4 -15.59 18.13 -33.09
N ASP A 5 -14.82 18.63 -34.05
CA ASP A 5 -13.45 18.16 -34.23
C ASP A 5 -12.64 18.74 -33.07
N LYS A 6 -12.71 18.11 -31.90
CA LYS A 6 -11.67 18.28 -30.89
C LYS A 6 -10.59 17.28 -31.31
N PRO A 7 -9.44 17.70 -31.88
CA PRO A 7 -8.31 16.79 -31.92
C PRO A 7 -8.05 16.35 -30.48
N ALA A 8 -7.77 15.06 -30.27
CA ALA A 8 -7.30 14.59 -28.99
C ALA A 8 -6.03 15.38 -28.64
N LEU A 9 -6.17 16.41 -27.81
CA LEU A 9 -5.10 17.31 -27.38
C LEU A 9 -4.35 16.59 -26.25
N ASN A 10 -3.75 15.47 -26.60
CA ASN A 10 -2.86 14.75 -25.71
C ASN A 10 -1.58 15.58 -25.61
N ALA A 11 -1.12 15.80 -24.38
CA ALA A 11 0.17 16.41 -24.15
C ALA A 11 1.27 15.60 -24.84
N CYS A 12 2.42 16.22 -25.10
CA CYS A 12 3.57 15.46 -25.57
C CYS A 12 3.94 14.41 -24.51
N ARG A 13 4.10 13.15 -24.94
CA ARG A 13 4.38 12.00 -24.06
C ARG A 13 5.54 12.26 -23.10
N ASP A 14 6.60 12.91 -23.57
CA ASP A 14 7.81 13.16 -22.79
C ASP A 14 7.65 14.29 -21.75
N LEU A 15 6.51 15.00 -21.74
CA LEU A 15 6.20 16.09 -20.81
C LEU A 15 4.92 15.84 -20.01
N GLU A 16 4.13 14.82 -20.34
CA GLU A 16 2.79 14.64 -19.77
C GLU A 16 2.81 14.52 -18.24
N GLU A 17 3.69 13.68 -17.69
CA GLU A 17 3.86 13.51 -16.24
C GLU A 17 4.31 14.82 -15.56
N ASP A 18 5.35 15.45 -16.09
CA ASP A 18 5.88 16.71 -15.58
C ASP A 18 4.83 17.83 -15.67
N LEU A 19 3.96 17.82 -16.67
CA LEU A 19 2.90 18.82 -16.85
C LEU A 19 1.80 18.69 -15.79
N VAL A 20 1.48 17.46 -15.35
CA VAL A 20 0.57 17.20 -14.23
C VAL A 20 1.19 17.72 -12.92
N LEU A 21 2.46 17.37 -12.65
CA LEU A 21 3.17 17.87 -11.48
C LEU A 21 3.31 19.40 -11.53
N TYR A 22 3.47 19.98 -12.71
CA TYR A 22 3.58 21.42 -12.91
C TYR A 22 2.28 22.12 -12.50
N TYR A 23 1.11 21.52 -12.81
CA TYR A 23 -0.19 22.03 -12.37
C TYR A 23 -0.30 22.10 -10.84
N TYR A 24 0.10 21.04 -10.13
CA TYR A 24 0.09 21.01 -8.66
C TYR A 24 1.24 21.81 -8.02
N GLY A 25 2.21 22.27 -8.82
CA GLY A 25 3.37 23.00 -8.34
C GLY A 25 4.47 22.11 -7.74
N GLU A 26 4.42 20.80 -7.98
CA GLU A 26 5.27 19.77 -7.39
C GLU A 26 6.48 19.38 -8.26
N VAL A 27 6.69 20.08 -9.38
CA VAL A 27 7.90 19.89 -10.22
C VAL A 27 9.16 20.43 -9.56
N SER A 28 10.28 19.74 -9.78
CA SER A 28 11.62 20.27 -9.49
C SER A 28 11.90 21.57 -10.27
N GLU A 29 12.84 22.40 -9.80
CA GLU A 29 13.20 23.65 -10.49
C GLU A 29 13.66 23.41 -11.94
N SER A 30 14.44 22.36 -12.18
CA SER A 30 14.89 21.98 -13.53
C SER A 30 13.73 21.56 -14.43
N ALA A 31 12.80 20.75 -13.91
CA ALA A 31 11.62 20.31 -14.67
C ALA A 31 10.66 21.47 -14.95
N ARG A 32 10.53 22.42 -14.01
CA ARG A 32 9.76 23.65 -14.19
C ARG A 32 10.27 24.49 -15.37
N GLY A 33 11.58 24.67 -15.46
CA GLY A 33 12.20 25.38 -16.58
C GLY A 33 11.94 24.70 -17.94
N ASN A 34 11.99 23.37 -17.97
CA ASN A 34 11.68 22.58 -19.17
C ASN A 34 10.21 22.72 -19.57
N CYS A 35 9.28 22.64 -18.60
CA CYS A 35 7.85 22.87 -18.81
C CYS A 35 7.59 24.27 -19.37
N ASP A 36 8.14 25.31 -18.74
CA ASP A 36 7.99 26.70 -19.17
C ASP A 36 8.52 26.93 -20.58
N ALA A 37 9.66 26.34 -20.92
CA ALA A 37 10.24 26.41 -22.25
C ALA A 37 9.35 25.69 -23.29
N HIS A 38 8.83 24.51 -22.96
CA HIS A 38 7.98 23.73 -23.86
C HIS A 38 6.62 24.40 -24.08
N LEU A 39 6.00 24.94 -23.03
CA LEU A 39 4.71 25.63 -23.08
C LEU A 39 4.74 26.92 -23.93
N LYS A 40 5.91 27.52 -24.15
CA LYS A 40 6.05 28.66 -25.08
C LYS A 40 5.86 28.24 -26.54
N ASN A 41 6.23 27.01 -26.89
CA ASN A 41 6.31 26.56 -28.28
C ASN A 41 5.28 25.48 -28.66
N CYS A 42 4.68 24.79 -27.68
CA CYS A 42 3.74 23.70 -27.95
C CYS A 42 2.29 24.10 -27.62
N GLU A 43 1.44 24.17 -28.65
CA GLU A 43 0.02 24.47 -28.49
C GLU A 43 -0.75 23.33 -27.82
N ALA A 44 -0.43 22.07 -28.14
CA ALA A 44 -1.08 20.89 -27.55
C ALA A 44 -0.92 20.88 -26.02
N CYS A 45 0.31 21.00 -25.51
CA CYS A 45 0.58 21.04 -24.07
C CYS A 45 -0.06 22.25 -23.37
N ARG A 46 -0.15 23.41 -24.04
CA ARG A 46 -0.90 24.56 -23.50
C ARG A 46 -2.39 24.25 -23.36
N ALA A 47 -2.98 23.59 -24.35
CA ALA A 47 -4.38 23.23 -24.32
C ALA A 47 -4.67 22.15 -23.26
N SER A 48 -3.82 21.13 -23.13
CA SER A 48 -3.94 20.11 -22.06
C SER A 48 -3.82 20.75 -20.67
N LEU A 49 -2.88 21.68 -20.47
CA LEU A 49 -2.76 22.42 -19.21
C LEU A 49 -3.99 23.29 -18.92
N ALA A 50 -4.56 23.92 -19.95
CA ALA A 50 -5.79 24.70 -19.81
C ALA A 50 -6.99 23.81 -19.46
N GLU A 51 -7.07 22.61 -20.04
CA GLU A 51 -8.10 21.62 -19.74
C GLU A 51 -7.99 21.13 -18.29
N MET A 52 -6.79 20.76 -17.82
CA MET A 52 -6.55 20.42 -16.42
C MET A 52 -6.97 21.54 -15.46
N ARG A 53 -6.60 22.78 -15.77
CA ARG A 53 -7.01 23.98 -14.99
C ARG A 53 -8.52 24.19 -14.95
N SER A 54 -9.25 23.69 -15.94
CA SER A 54 -10.71 23.80 -15.99
C SER A 54 -11.42 22.65 -15.27
N LEU A 55 -10.90 21.42 -15.38
CA LEU A 55 -11.57 20.21 -14.91
C LEU A 55 -11.24 19.88 -13.44
N LEU A 56 -9.97 19.96 -13.04
CA LEU A 56 -9.52 19.52 -11.71
C LEU A 56 -10.12 20.32 -10.55
N PRO A 57 -10.36 21.64 -10.66
CA PRO A 57 -11.06 22.36 -9.58
C PRO A 57 -12.48 21.85 -9.35
N MET A 58 -13.13 21.23 -10.35
CA MET A 58 -14.48 20.68 -10.21
C MET A 58 -14.50 19.38 -9.38
N THR A 59 -13.37 18.67 -9.29
CA THR A 59 -13.25 17.46 -8.46
C THR A 59 -12.89 17.77 -7.02
N ALA A 60 -12.37 18.98 -6.76
CA ALA A 60 -12.08 19.47 -5.41
C ALA A 60 -13.37 19.96 -4.72
N ALA A 61 -14.33 19.05 -4.51
CA ALA A 61 -15.43 19.32 -3.60
C ALA A 61 -14.85 19.40 -2.18
N HIS A 62 -14.60 20.62 -1.71
CA HIS A 62 -14.16 20.89 -0.35
C HIS A 62 -15.38 20.89 0.58
N ASP A 63 -15.79 19.69 1.02
CA ASP A 63 -16.52 19.59 2.28
C ASP A 63 -15.50 19.74 3.40
N GLU A 64 -15.40 20.95 3.96
CA GLU A 64 -14.55 21.19 5.13
C GLU A 64 -15.19 20.50 6.35
N PRO A 65 -14.51 19.54 6.98
CA PRO A 65 -15.08 18.86 8.14
C PRO A 65 -15.35 19.84 9.28
N ALA A 66 -16.43 19.62 10.02
CA ALA A 66 -16.71 20.42 11.21
C ALA A 66 -15.58 20.31 12.25
N GLN A 67 -15.35 21.36 13.04
CA GLN A 67 -14.27 21.42 14.04
C GLN A 67 -14.25 20.21 15.00
N ALA A 68 -15.44 19.71 15.38
CA ALA A 68 -15.56 18.54 16.26
C ALA A 68 -14.91 17.28 15.65
N PHE A 69 -15.00 17.09 14.33
CA PHE A 69 -14.35 15.97 13.64
C PHE A 69 -12.82 16.03 13.81
N TRP A 70 -12.23 17.22 13.65
CA TRP A 70 -10.79 17.41 13.80
C TRP A 70 -10.31 17.16 15.24
N GLU A 71 -11.09 17.60 16.22
CA GLU A 71 -10.80 17.34 17.63
C GLU A 71 -10.79 15.83 17.93
N ASP A 72 -11.80 15.10 17.47
CA ASP A 72 -11.91 13.65 17.68
C ASP A 72 -10.81 12.88 16.93
N TYR A 73 -10.55 13.26 15.67
CA TYR A 73 -9.45 12.69 14.89
C TYR A 73 -8.09 12.89 15.58
N SER A 74 -7.82 14.12 16.05
CA SER A 74 -6.55 14.43 16.73
C SER A 74 -6.39 13.66 18.04
N ARG A 75 -7.49 13.47 18.78
CA ARG A 75 -7.53 12.70 20.03
C ARG A 75 -7.27 11.22 19.78
N GLU A 76 -7.93 10.64 18.77
CA GLU A 76 -7.72 9.25 18.37
C GLU A 76 -6.29 9.03 17.88
N MET A 77 -5.77 9.94 17.05
CA MET A 77 -4.40 9.86 16.55
C MET A 77 -3.37 9.86 17.69
N ARG A 78 -3.49 10.80 18.65
CA ARG A 78 -2.61 10.84 19.82
C ARG A 78 -2.69 9.56 20.64
N ARG A 79 -3.90 9.04 20.91
CA ARG A 79 -4.09 7.78 21.63
C ARG A 79 -3.38 6.61 20.96
N LYS A 80 -3.47 6.52 19.62
CA LYS A 80 -2.79 5.46 18.85
C LYS A 80 -1.27 5.60 18.91
N LEU A 81 -0.75 6.83 18.80
CA LEU A 81 0.68 7.09 18.94
C LEU A 81 1.20 6.76 20.35
N ASP A 82 0.46 7.15 21.38
CA ASP A 82 0.80 6.85 22.78
C ASP A 82 0.81 5.33 23.02
N ALA A 83 -0.18 4.60 22.49
CA ALA A 83 -0.22 3.14 22.60
C ALA A 83 0.98 2.45 21.93
N VAL A 84 1.47 3.00 20.80
CA VAL A 84 2.69 2.49 20.15
C VAL A 84 3.93 2.81 20.99
N ALA A 85 4.03 4.04 21.53
CA ALA A 85 5.15 4.45 22.38
C ALA A 85 5.20 3.64 23.70
N GLU A 86 4.04 3.35 24.31
CA GLU A 86 3.96 2.50 25.50
C GLU A 86 4.42 1.06 25.22
N ARG A 87 4.06 0.49 24.07
CA ARG A 87 4.56 -0.83 23.66
C ARG A 87 6.07 -0.81 23.50
N GLU A 88 6.64 0.18 22.80
CA GLU A 88 8.09 0.31 22.65
C GLU A 88 8.81 0.45 24.00
N THR A 89 8.29 1.26 24.91
CA THR A 89 8.89 1.45 26.24
C THR A 89 8.78 0.20 27.10
N TRP A 90 7.68 -0.54 27.03
CA TRP A 90 7.53 -1.84 27.68
C TRP A 90 8.52 -2.87 27.14
N TRP A 91 8.65 -3.01 25.82
CA TRP A 91 9.64 -3.88 25.19
C TRP A 91 11.07 -3.48 25.57
N ARG A 92 11.39 -2.19 25.56
CA ARG A 92 12.70 -1.67 25.96
C ARG A 92 13.00 -1.93 27.43
N ARG A 93 11.98 -1.91 28.32
CA ARG A 93 12.12 -2.25 29.73
C ARG A 93 12.36 -3.75 29.93
N ILE A 94 11.68 -4.62 29.18
CA ILE A 94 11.92 -6.06 29.19
C ILE A 94 13.33 -6.37 28.68
N VAL A 95 13.71 -5.81 27.53
CA VAL A 95 15.06 -5.97 26.99
C VAL A 95 16.09 -5.41 27.96
N GLY A 96 15.84 -4.26 28.61
CA GLY A 96 16.73 -3.69 29.63
C GLY A 96 16.89 -4.55 30.89
N LEU A 97 15.90 -5.37 31.25
CA LEU A 97 16.02 -6.36 32.32
C LEU A 97 16.86 -7.58 31.91
N VAL A 98 16.88 -7.92 30.62
CA VAL A 98 17.62 -9.06 30.06
C VAL A 98 19.01 -8.66 29.55
N ALA A 99 19.21 -7.39 29.20
CA ALA A 99 20.45 -6.81 28.66
C ALA A 99 21.68 -6.85 29.58
N PRO A 100 21.59 -6.80 30.93
CA PRO A 100 22.80 -6.93 31.75
C PRO A 100 23.35 -8.38 31.76
N LEU A 101 22.66 -9.36 31.18
CA LEU A 101 23.22 -10.70 31.01
C LEU A 101 24.17 -10.73 29.81
N PRO A 102 25.42 -11.20 29.99
CA PRO A 102 26.34 -11.33 28.87
C PRO A 102 25.76 -12.31 27.83
N VAL A 103 25.78 -11.90 26.56
CA VAL A 103 25.31 -12.65 25.37
C VAL A 103 25.64 -14.16 25.38
N PRO A 104 26.83 -14.64 25.81
CA PRO A 104 27.09 -16.09 25.86
C PRO A 104 26.25 -16.87 26.90
N ALA A 105 25.75 -16.21 27.96
CA ALA A 105 24.97 -16.85 29.02
C ALA A 105 23.49 -17.03 28.65
N LEU A 106 22.92 -16.14 27.84
CA LEU A 106 21.53 -16.25 27.37
C LEU A 106 21.37 -17.34 26.30
N ALA A 107 22.33 -17.44 25.38
CA ALA A 107 22.34 -18.50 24.35
C ALA A 107 22.48 -19.89 24.98
N THR A 108 23.38 -20.05 25.96
CA THR A 108 23.53 -21.31 26.70
C THR A 108 22.32 -21.62 27.56
N GLY A 109 21.72 -20.62 28.23
CA GLY A 109 20.49 -20.79 29.00
C GLY A 109 19.29 -21.25 28.16
N ALA A 110 19.06 -20.63 27.00
CA ALA A 110 17.97 -21.00 26.09
C ALA A 110 18.16 -22.42 25.51
N VAL A 111 19.40 -22.77 25.10
CA VAL A 111 19.72 -24.11 24.61
C VAL A 111 19.59 -25.16 25.72
N LEU A 112 20.03 -24.86 26.95
CA LEU A 112 19.88 -25.76 28.10
C LEU A 112 18.42 -25.94 28.49
N LEU A 113 17.60 -24.89 28.47
CA LEU A 113 16.16 -24.98 28.73
C LEU A 113 15.44 -25.78 27.65
N LEU A 114 15.73 -25.53 26.37
CA LEU A 114 15.20 -26.34 25.27
C LEU A 114 15.65 -27.79 25.37
N ALA A 115 16.91 -28.04 25.69
CA ALA A 115 17.43 -29.39 25.92
C ALA A 115 16.80 -30.05 27.15
N LEU A 116 16.57 -29.33 28.25
CA LEU A 116 15.91 -29.84 29.45
C LEU A 116 14.44 -30.14 29.21
N THR A 117 13.70 -29.26 28.54
CA THR A 117 12.30 -29.50 28.18
C THR A 117 12.18 -30.68 27.20
N LEU A 118 13.05 -30.77 26.19
CA LEU A 118 13.08 -31.87 25.24
C LEU A 118 13.51 -33.19 25.90
N THR A 119 14.53 -33.19 26.76
CA THR A 119 14.96 -34.40 27.47
C THR A 119 13.93 -34.82 28.51
N LEU A 120 13.32 -33.89 29.25
CA LEU A 120 12.26 -34.19 30.21
C LEU A 120 11.01 -34.75 29.52
N THR A 121 10.59 -34.15 28.40
CA THR A 121 9.48 -34.68 27.59
C THR A 121 9.81 -36.03 26.96
N LEU A 122 11.06 -36.28 26.52
CA LEU A 122 11.46 -37.57 25.94
C LEU A 122 11.73 -38.68 26.97
N THR A 123 12.13 -38.32 28.20
CA THR A 123 12.47 -39.26 29.28
C THR A 123 11.28 -39.59 30.16
N LEU A 124 10.39 -38.62 30.46
CA LEU A 124 9.13 -38.87 31.17
C LEU A 124 7.95 -39.17 30.21
N GLY A 125 7.96 -38.66 28.99
CA GLY A 125 6.84 -38.79 28.04
C GLY A 125 6.70 -40.16 27.37
N LYS A 126 7.66 -41.09 27.54
CA LYS A 126 7.48 -42.49 27.10
C LYS A 126 6.33 -43.21 27.81
N GLY A 127 5.82 -42.68 28.93
CA GLY A 127 4.65 -43.20 29.64
C GLY A 127 3.30 -42.56 29.26
N LEU A 128 3.29 -41.39 28.59
CA LEU A 128 2.07 -40.61 28.36
C LEU A 128 1.70 -40.40 26.88
N TRP A 129 2.52 -40.90 25.93
CA TRP A 129 2.21 -40.86 24.49
C TRP A 129 1.64 -42.19 23.98
N ARG A 130 0.68 -42.74 24.74
CA ARG A 130 -0.25 -43.74 24.22
C ARG A 130 -1.65 -43.15 24.38
N SER A 131 -2.30 -42.90 23.25
CA SER A 131 -3.65 -42.31 23.05
C SER A 131 -3.77 -40.78 23.08
N SER A 132 -3.68 -40.17 21.91
CA SER A 132 -4.73 -39.28 21.39
C SER A 132 -4.43 -39.00 19.92
N THR A 133 -4.88 -39.92 19.07
CA THR A 133 -5.24 -39.58 17.70
C THR A 133 -6.52 -38.74 17.82
N SER A 134 -6.37 -37.44 18.05
CA SER A 134 -7.43 -36.47 17.86
C SER A 134 -7.05 -35.66 16.64
N ALA A 135 -7.88 -35.77 15.61
CA ALA A 135 -7.86 -34.90 14.45
C ALA A 135 -7.73 -33.44 14.93
N PRO A 136 -6.85 -32.61 14.35
CA PRO A 136 -6.88 -31.18 14.60
C PRO A 136 -8.22 -30.66 14.07
N ASP A 137 -9.01 -30.13 14.99
CA ASP A 137 -10.29 -29.50 14.74
C ASP A 137 -10.19 -28.44 13.63
N ASP A 138 -11.03 -28.60 12.61
CA ASP A 138 -11.25 -27.69 11.47
C ASP A 138 -11.82 -26.31 11.88
N GLU A 139 -11.92 -25.99 13.17
CA GLU A 139 -12.57 -24.76 13.65
C GLU A 139 -11.63 -23.56 13.80
N ALA A 140 -10.31 -23.75 13.78
CA ALA A 140 -9.35 -22.63 13.86
C ALA A 140 -8.90 -22.07 12.50
N PHE A 141 -9.29 -22.71 11.39
CA PHE A 141 -8.98 -22.25 10.03
C PHE A 141 -10.07 -21.34 9.42
N MET A 142 -11.23 -21.23 10.08
CA MET A 142 -12.38 -20.48 9.55
C MET A 142 -12.41 -19.00 9.98
N GLU A 143 -11.54 -18.58 10.91
CA GLU A 143 -11.49 -17.18 11.39
C GLU A 143 -10.47 -16.30 10.64
N VAL A 144 -9.63 -16.87 9.76
CA VAL A 144 -8.68 -16.13 8.92
C VAL A 144 -9.25 -15.81 7.52
N LEU A 145 -10.55 -16.03 7.31
CA LEU A 145 -11.27 -15.70 6.08
C LEU A 145 -12.01 -14.34 6.14
N PRO A 146 -11.33 -13.22 6.43
CA PRO A 146 -11.79 -11.94 5.88
C PRO A 146 -10.70 -11.21 5.06
N MET A 147 -9.67 -11.91 4.58
CA MET A 147 -8.67 -11.34 3.66
C MET A 147 -8.90 -11.68 2.18
N ALA A 148 -9.84 -12.57 1.86
CA ALA A 148 -10.14 -12.98 0.48
C ALA A 148 -10.99 -11.94 -0.29
N GLU A 149 -11.90 -11.22 0.38
CA GLU A 149 -12.72 -10.19 -0.28
C GLU A 149 -11.89 -8.97 -0.73
N GLN A 150 -10.75 -8.69 -0.08
CA GLN A 150 -9.89 -7.56 -0.45
C GLN A 150 -8.92 -7.89 -1.60
N LEU A 151 -8.77 -9.17 -1.98
CA LEU A 151 -7.95 -9.60 -3.13
C LEU A 151 -8.66 -9.36 -4.48
N ASP A 152 -10.00 -9.34 -4.49
CA ASP A 152 -10.78 -8.98 -5.69
C ASP A 152 -10.65 -7.51 -6.07
N PHE A 153 -10.38 -6.62 -5.11
CA PHE A 153 -10.07 -5.22 -5.40
C PHE A 153 -8.74 -5.07 -6.15
N PHE A 154 -7.72 -5.86 -5.80
CA PHE A 154 -6.43 -5.82 -6.49
C PHE A 154 -6.48 -6.48 -7.88
N SER A 155 -7.29 -7.53 -8.05
CA SER A 155 -7.51 -8.17 -9.36
C SER A 155 -8.11 -7.21 -10.39
N ASN A 156 -8.92 -6.23 -9.94
CA ASN A 156 -9.48 -5.20 -10.81
C ASN A 156 -8.48 -4.11 -11.23
N MET A 157 -7.33 -4.01 -10.57
CA MET A 157 -6.27 -3.07 -10.96
C MET A 157 -5.33 -3.69 -12.02
N GLU A 158 -5.10 -5.02 -11.97
CA GLU A 158 -4.37 -5.79 -12.99
C GLU A 158 -5.14 -5.88 -14.32
N LEU A 159 -6.46 -5.67 -14.30
CA LEU A 159 -7.28 -5.62 -15.50
C LEU A 159 -6.99 -4.37 -16.37
N LEU A 160 -6.51 -3.27 -15.77
CA LEU A 160 -6.17 -2.05 -16.50
C LEU A 160 -4.87 -2.19 -17.31
N ASP A 161 -3.94 -3.04 -16.87
CA ASP A 161 -2.71 -3.37 -17.62
C ASP A 161 -3.00 -4.27 -18.84
N ASN A 162 -4.12 -5.00 -18.82
CA ASN A 162 -4.50 -5.92 -19.90
C ASN A 162 -5.38 -5.27 -21.00
N LEU A 163 -5.63 -3.95 -20.94
CA LEU A 163 -6.34 -3.21 -21.99
C LEU A 163 -5.56 -3.20 -23.33
N ASP A 164 -4.22 -3.24 -23.28
CA ASP A 164 -3.34 -3.36 -24.45
C ASP A 164 -3.49 -4.73 -25.17
N LEU A 165 -3.92 -5.76 -24.41
CA LEU A 165 -4.13 -7.13 -24.89
C LEU A 165 -5.49 -7.32 -25.59
N LEU A 166 -6.46 -6.45 -25.30
CA LEU A 166 -7.76 -6.41 -25.97
C LEU A 166 -7.69 -5.68 -27.33
N GLU A 167 -6.81 -4.68 -27.46
CA GLU A 167 -6.58 -3.98 -28.73
C GLU A 167 -6.00 -4.92 -29.79
N THR A 168 -5.09 -5.83 -29.40
CA THR A 168 -4.51 -6.85 -30.28
C THR A 168 -5.52 -7.91 -30.75
N LEU A 169 -6.51 -8.27 -29.92
CA LEU A 169 -7.57 -9.20 -30.31
C LEU A 169 -8.58 -8.55 -31.27
N THR A 170 -8.86 -7.25 -31.13
CA THR A 170 -9.70 -6.51 -32.08
C THR A 170 -9.00 -6.23 -33.40
N GLY A 171 -7.66 -6.17 -33.41
CA GLY A 171 -6.84 -6.06 -34.63
C GLY A 171 -6.79 -7.34 -35.49
N GLN A 172 -7.05 -8.52 -34.90
CA GLN A 172 -7.05 -9.81 -35.61
C GLN A 172 -8.41 -10.21 -36.20
N GLY A 173 -9.49 -9.47 -35.92
CA GLY A 173 -10.84 -9.76 -36.43
C GLY A 173 -11.16 -9.16 -37.80
N ASN A 174 -10.31 -8.30 -38.37
CA ASN A 174 -10.62 -7.53 -39.59
C ASN A 174 -9.76 -7.90 -40.81
N GLY A 175 -9.29 -9.15 -40.88
CA GLY A 175 -8.55 -9.64 -42.03
C GLY A 175 -8.83 -11.11 -42.31
N THR A 176 -9.98 -11.45 -42.88
CA THR A 176 -10.12 -12.52 -43.90
C THR A 176 -11.52 -12.55 -44.51
N ALA A 177 -11.53 -12.49 -45.85
CA ALA A 177 -12.61 -12.74 -46.83
C ALA A 177 -13.73 -11.68 -46.99
#